data_AF-A0A328HCX7-F1
#
_entry.id   AF-A0A328HCX7-F1
#
_cell.length_a   1.000
_cell.length_b   1.000
_cell.length_c   1.000
_cell.angle_alpha   90.00
_cell.angle_beta   90.00
_cell.angle_gamma   90.00
#
_symmetry.space_group_name_H-M   'P 1'
#
loop_
_entity.id
_entity.type
_entity.pdbx_description
1 polymer ?
#
loop_
_entity_poly.entity_id
_entity_poly.type
_entity_poly.pdbx_seq_one_letter_code
_entity_poly.pdbx_strand_id
1 'polypeptide(L)'
;MVGIASILLATGFCVLGWMLGRHAVVAAPLVLGFAAVPHSLDGYASGPVWWLGSAVGAVLALAAASRSWREVRAVRALARSSTTGRTAAVGANAVKASKRALRRGHIKALVFVATATAGWTVAFAALPAELGRTYEEMAKESSSSAFAAVAAALSIMAIATVVSQGGRLFAMSRVGKRLVWEVPAGAGLAPSWPFVDDASGLVPLKDATSGGCICLLEFRRSFPDADDRLMPEEGVHASDYCPLHGIDRINDLSAAEFAAMAAESWLWDERSELPEQSRPNENRLLLYGFAGCIYTGVPLTARAGYVDASFPDIGLARVAEPGAVVPCWDQAERPAAGVLDTVDLRPAGYTGFAFRYRHGRAWFEAPEDDAVRPPALLL
;
A
#
# COMPACT_ATOMS: atom_id res chain seq x y z
N MET A 1 -39.08 -5.88 12.88
CA MET A 1 -38.25 -4.64 12.81
C MET A 1 -36.81 -4.95 12.38
N VAL A 2 -36.14 -5.92 13.00
CA VAL A 2 -34.74 -6.26 12.68
C VAL A 2 -34.54 -6.85 11.27
N GLY A 3 -35.58 -7.42 10.64
CA GLY A 3 -35.52 -7.95 9.27
C GLY A 3 -35.07 -6.95 8.21
N ILE A 4 -35.70 -5.76 8.12
CA ILE A 4 -35.33 -4.71 7.12
C ILE A 4 -33.91 -4.21 7.39
N ALA A 5 -33.57 -3.96 8.65
CA ALA A 5 -32.23 -3.53 9.06
C ALA A 5 -31.15 -4.52 8.60
N SER A 6 -31.44 -5.82 8.69
CA SER A 6 -30.50 -6.87 8.28
C SER A 6 -30.31 -6.98 6.76
N ILE A 7 -31.37 -6.76 5.98
CA ILE A 7 -31.29 -6.74 4.50
C ILE A 7 -30.49 -5.52 4.05
N LEU A 8 -30.74 -4.35 4.63
CA LEU A 8 -29.99 -3.11 4.32
C LEU A 8 -28.50 -3.29 4.64
N LEU A 9 -28.18 -3.89 5.79
CA LEU A 9 -26.81 -4.18 6.19
C LEU A 9 -26.12 -5.15 5.22
N ALA A 10 -26.78 -6.26 4.86
CA ALA A 10 -26.25 -7.24 3.92
C ALA A 10 -26.03 -6.62 2.52
N THR A 11 -27.00 -5.85 2.03
CA THR A 11 -26.91 -5.16 0.74
C THR A 11 -25.77 -4.14 0.73
N GLY A 12 -25.67 -3.31 1.77
CA GLY A 12 -24.57 -2.36 1.93
C GLY A 12 -23.22 -3.05 1.99
N PHE A 13 -23.12 -4.20 2.67
CA PHE A 13 -21.91 -5.02 2.68
C PHE A 13 -21.58 -5.61 1.30
N CYS A 14 -22.56 -6.02 0.49
CA CYS A 14 -22.31 -6.48 -0.87
C CYS A 14 -21.75 -5.36 -1.77
N VAL A 15 -22.25 -4.13 -1.62
CA VAL A 15 -21.84 -2.98 -2.45
C VAL A 15 -20.50 -2.39 -1.99
N LEU A 16 -20.29 -2.25 -0.68
CA LEU A 16 -19.15 -1.53 -0.10
C LEU A 16 -18.14 -2.44 0.60
N GLY A 17 -18.39 -3.76 0.63
CA GLY A 17 -17.56 -4.72 1.37
C GLY A 17 -16.12 -4.80 0.86
N TRP A 18 -15.90 -4.55 -0.43
CA TRP A 18 -14.56 -4.48 -1.01
C TRP A 18 -13.71 -3.36 -0.39
N MET A 19 -14.31 -2.22 -0.02
CA MET A 19 -13.63 -1.11 0.65
C MET A 19 -13.14 -1.47 2.05
N LEU A 20 -13.70 -2.53 2.66
CA LEU A 20 -13.27 -3.01 3.97
C LEU A 20 -11.96 -3.81 3.90
N GLY A 21 -11.54 -4.23 2.70
CA GLY A 21 -10.34 -5.03 2.47
C GLY A 21 -10.28 -6.24 3.41
N ARG A 22 -9.22 -6.35 4.21
CA ARG A 22 -9.05 -7.46 5.16
C ARG A 22 -10.09 -7.53 6.28
N HIS A 23 -10.79 -6.42 6.58
CA HIS A 23 -11.86 -6.44 7.57
C HIS A 23 -13.11 -7.14 7.04
N ALA A 24 -13.29 -7.27 5.72
CA ALA A 24 -14.43 -7.96 5.11
C ALA A 24 -14.51 -9.42 5.56
N VAL A 25 -13.38 -10.11 5.70
CA VAL A 25 -13.31 -11.50 6.13
C VAL A 25 -13.91 -11.71 7.53
N VAL A 26 -13.70 -10.76 8.45
CA VAL A 26 -14.26 -10.80 9.81
C VAL A 26 -15.70 -10.29 9.83
N ALA A 27 -16.02 -9.28 9.02
CA ALA A 27 -17.34 -8.67 8.98
C ALA A 27 -18.39 -9.57 8.33
N ALA A 28 -18.05 -10.31 7.27
CA ALA A 28 -18.97 -11.17 6.52
C ALA A 28 -19.79 -12.13 7.40
N PRO A 29 -19.18 -12.99 8.25
CA PRO A 29 -19.96 -13.90 9.10
C PRO A 29 -20.86 -13.17 10.09
N LEU A 30 -20.45 -11.99 10.58
CA LEU A 30 -21.21 -11.19 11.53
C LEU A 30 -22.41 -10.52 10.85
N VAL A 31 -22.24 -9.98 9.64
CA VAL A 31 -23.33 -9.40 8.85
C VAL A 31 -24.37 -10.47 8.52
N LEU A 32 -23.91 -11.63 8.02
CA LEU A 32 -24.81 -12.73 7.66
C LEU A 32 -25.48 -13.34 8.90
N GLY A 33 -24.77 -13.44 10.03
CA GLY A 33 -25.34 -13.88 11.29
C GLY A 33 -26.39 -12.90 11.83
N PHE A 34 -26.16 -11.60 11.70
CA PHE A 34 -27.13 -10.56 12.06
C PHE A 34 -28.40 -10.64 11.20
N ALA A 35 -28.31 -11.08 9.94
CA ALA A 35 -29.47 -11.36 9.10
C ALA A 35 -30.14 -12.71 9.40
N ALA A 36 -29.38 -13.72 9.80
CA ALA A 36 -29.92 -15.04 10.10
C ALA A 36 -30.88 -15.04 11.29
N VAL A 37 -30.58 -14.25 12.33
CA VAL A 37 -31.40 -14.15 13.55
C VAL A 37 -32.83 -13.69 13.27
N PRO A 38 -33.11 -12.49 12.72
CA PRO A 38 -34.47 -12.05 12.46
C PRO A 38 -35.19 -12.95 11.46
N HIS A 39 -34.51 -13.41 10.41
CA HIS A 39 -35.12 -14.30 9.42
C HIS A 39 -35.58 -15.63 10.03
N SER A 40 -34.86 -16.13 11.03
CA SER A 40 -35.24 -17.36 11.75
C SER A 40 -36.36 -17.11 12.76
N LEU A 41 -36.28 -16.01 13.52
CA LEU A 41 -37.30 -15.65 14.52
C LEU A 41 -38.66 -15.35 13.89
N ASP A 42 -38.65 -14.72 12.70
CA ASP A 42 -39.86 -14.39 11.94
C ASP A 42 -40.38 -15.59 11.10
N GLY A 43 -39.70 -16.74 11.15
CA GLY A 43 -40.15 -17.97 10.47
C GLY A 43 -39.98 -17.97 8.95
N TYR A 44 -39.13 -17.11 8.39
CA TYR A 44 -38.90 -17.08 6.94
C TYR A 44 -38.13 -18.32 6.46
N ALA A 45 -38.56 -18.89 5.33
CA ALA A 45 -37.89 -20.03 4.69
C ALA A 45 -36.42 -19.74 4.28
N SER A 46 -36.03 -18.47 4.21
CA SER A 46 -34.64 -18.04 3.93
C SER A 46 -33.71 -18.07 5.14
N GLY A 47 -34.24 -18.24 6.37
CA GLY A 47 -33.43 -18.29 7.60
C GLY A 47 -32.25 -19.29 7.54
N PRO A 48 -32.46 -20.54 7.11
CA PRO A 48 -31.38 -21.51 6.96
C PRO A 48 -30.27 -21.08 5.98
N VAL A 49 -30.61 -20.35 4.92
CA VAL A 49 -29.64 -19.87 3.91
C VAL A 49 -28.71 -18.83 4.53
N TRP A 50 -29.23 -17.90 5.33
CA TRP A 50 -28.43 -16.91 6.04
C TRP A 50 -27.50 -17.54 7.08
N TRP A 51 -27.98 -18.54 7.83
CA TRP A 51 -27.14 -19.32 8.76
C TRP A 51 -26.03 -20.06 8.04
N LEU A 52 -26.34 -20.72 6.91
CA LEU A 52 -25.34 -21.39 6.10
C LEU A 52 -24.28 -20.40 5.59
N GLY A 53 -24.69 -19.25 5.07
CA GLY A 53 -23.77 -18.19 4.65
C GLY A 53 -22.88 -17.69 5.79
N SER A 54 -23.45 -17.44 6.97
CA SER A 54 -22.69 -17.06 8.16
C SER A 54 -21.67 -18.13 8.56
N ALA A 55 -22.06 -19.41 8.53
CA ALA A 55 -21.18 -20.54 8.84
C ALA A 55 -20.02 -20.64 7.83
N VAL A 56 -20.28 -20.53 6.53
CA VAL A 56 -19.24 -20.51 5.49
C VAL A 56 -18.30 -19.31 5.70
N GLY A 57 -18.85 -18.12 5.93
CA GLY A 57 -18.05 -16.93 6.26
C GLY A 57 -17.17 -17.13 7.49
N ALA A 58 -17.68 -17.80 8.53
CA ALA A 58 -16.94 -18.08 9.75
C ALA A 58 -15.81 -19.08 9.50
N VAL A 59 -16.05 -20.12 8.71
CA VAL A 59 -15.01 -21.06 8.27
C VAL A 59 -13.90 -20.35 7.50
N LEU A 60 -14.25 -19.45 6.57
CA LEU A 60 -13.27 -18.65 5.83
C LEU A 60 -12.48 -17.70 6.75
N ALA A 61 -13.15 -17.07 7.72
CA ALA A 61 -12.49 -16.23 8.72
C ALA A 61 -11.51 -17.02 9.61
N LEU A 62 -11.90 -18.22 10.04
CA LEU A 62 -11.03 -19.13 10.78
C LEU A 62 -9.87 -19.62 9.93
N ALA A 63 -10.11 -19.95 8.65
CA ALA A 63 -9.06 -20.34 7.72
C ALA A 63 -8.04 -19.20 7.52
N ALA A 64 -8.49 -17.96 7.34
CA ALA A 64 -7.64 -16.77 7.26
C ALA A 64 -6.85 -16.57 8.55
N ALA A 65 -7.50 -16.61 9.71
CA ALA A 65 -6.84 -16.51 11.02
C ALA A 65 -5.79 -17.61 11.23
N SER A 66 -6.06 -18.84 10.78
CA SER A 66 -5.12 -19.96 10.84
C SER A 66 -3.88 -19.74 9.97
N ARG A 67 -4.04 -19.12 8.80
CA ARG A 67 -2.94 -18.76 7.89
C ARG A 67 -2.10 -17.65 8.51
N SER A 68 -2.74 -16.58 9.00
CA SER A 68 -2.03 -15.50 9.71
C SER A 68 -1.29 -16.00 10.95
N TRP A 69 -1.86 -16.95 11.69
CA TRP A 69 -1.18 -17.56 12.83
C TRP A 69 0.04 -18.40 12.42
N ARG A 70 -0.06 -19.18 11.34
CA ARG A 70 1.07 -19.92 10.77
C ARG A 70 2.18 -18.97 10.31
N GLU A 71 1.84 -17.87 9.66
CA GLU A 71 2.81 -16.82 9.29
C GLU A 71 3.50 -16.25 10.52
N VAL A 72 2.75 -15.85 11.56
CA VAL A 72 3.36 -15.33 12.81
C VAL A 72 4.29 -16.36 13.44
N ARG A 73 3.93 -17.64 13.44
CA ARG A 73 4.82 -18.71 13.94
C ARG A 73 6.07 -18.84 13.06
N ALA A 74 5.95 -18.78 11.75
CA ALA A 74 7.07 -18.85 10.81
C ALA A 74 8.02 -17.67 10.99
N VAL A 75 7.49 -16.43 11.04
CA VAL A 75 8.28 -15.22 11.30
C VAL A 75 8.93 -15.29 12.68
N ARG A 76 8.24 -15.81 13.70
CA ARG A 76 8.84 -16.03 15.03
C ARG A 76 9.96 -17.07 15.01
N ALA A 77 9.80 -18.15 14.27
CA ALA A 77 10.83 -19.18 14.11
C ALA A 77 12.06 -18.58 13.41
N LEU A 78 11.86 -17.84 12.33
CA LEU A 78 12.90 -17.08 11.63
C LEU A 78 13.59 -16.07 12.55
N ALA A 79 12.84 -15.32 13.36
CA ALA A 79 13.41 -14.36 14.30
C ALA A 79 14.34 -15.03 15.33
N ARG A 80 13.99 -16.25 15.75
CA ARG A 80 14.79 -17.04 16.70
C ARG A 80 16.02 -17.67 16.06
N SER A 81 15.93 -18.10 14.80
CA SER A 81 17.06 -18.70 14.08
C SER A 81 18.00 -17.64 13.49
N SER A 82 17.48 -16.45 13.19
CA SER A 82 18.19 -15.35 12.53
C SER A 82 18.87 -14.39 13.52
N THR A 83 19.19 -14.84 14.74
CA THR A 83 20.09 -14.09 15.64
C THR A 83 21.50 -14.07 15.04
N THR A 84 21.69 -13.25 14.01
CA THR A 84 22.94 -13.06 13.25
C THR A 84 23.98 -12.25 14.02
N GLY A 85 23.68 -11.83 15.26
CA GLY A 85 24.53 -10.97 16.08
C GLY A 85 24.61 -9.51 15.61
N ARG A 86 24.03 -9.16 14.45
CA ARG A 86 24.02 -7.79 13.92
C ARG A 86 22.99 -6.95 14.68
N THR A 87 23.45 -5.89 15.32
CA THR A 87 22.60 -4.87 15.94
C THR A 87 22.69 -3.57 15.16
N ALA A 88 21.55 -2.99 14.81
CA ALA A 88 21.47 -1.65 14.22
C ALA A 88 20.78 -0.70 15.21
N ALA A 89 21.31 0.52 15.35
CA ALA A 89 20.60 1.57 16.04
C ALA A 89 19.34 1.93 15.23
N VAL A 90 18.18 1.97 15.89
CA VAL A 90 16.92 2.39 15.26
C VAL A 90 16.67 3.85 15.62
N GLY A 91 16.53 4.70 14.61
CA GLY A 91 16.31 6.13 14.78
C GLY A 91 14.93 6.48 15.37
N ALA A 92 14.77 7.75 15.75
CA ALA A 92 13.59 8.20 16.48
C ALA A 92 12.33 8.21 15.63
N ASN A 93 12.45 8.39 14.31
CA ASN A 93 11.29 8.46 13.42
C ASN A 93 10.61 7.10 13.28
N ALA A 94 11.36 6.02 13.17
CA ALA A 94 10.86 4.65 13.09
C ALA A 94 10.09 4.27 14.36
N VAL A 95 10.63 4.63 15.53
CA VAL A 95 9.98 4.39 16.82
C VAL A 95 8.69 5.20 16.93
N LYS A 96 8.70 6.48 16.52
CA LYS A 96 7.51 7.35 16.50
C LYS A 96 6.45 6.82 15.54
N ALA A 97 6.83 6.42 14.32
CA ALA A 97 5.94 5.87 13.30
C ALA A 97 5.27 4.58 13.78
N SER A 98 6.04 3.65 14.36
CA SER A 98 5.50 2.40 14.91
C SER A 98 4.49 2.64 16.04
N LYS A 99 4.83 3.51 17.01
CA LYS A 99 3.91 3.91 18.09
C LYS A 99 2.65 4.59 17.55
N ARG A 100 2.79 5.47 16.55
CA ARG A 100 1.69 6.17 15.91
C ARG A 100 0.76 5.22 15.17
N ALA A 101 1.29 4.24 14.43
CA ALA A 101 0.50 3.22 13.75
C ALA A 101 -0.35 2.40 14.74
N LEU A 102 0.25 1.98 15.87
CA LEU A 102 -0.48 1.31 16.93
C LEU A 102 -1.52 2.23 17.59
N ARG A 103 -1.18 3.49 17.88
CA ARG A 103 -2.09 4.46 18.50
C ARG A 103 -3.30 4.74 17.59
N ARG A 104 -3.09 4.95 16.29
CA ARG A 104 -4.18 5.12 15.31
C ARG A 104 -5.12 3.92 15.31
N GLY A 105 -4.58 2.70 15.39
CA GLY A 105 -5.38 1.48 15.53
C GLY A 105 -6.28 1.47 16.77
N HIS A 106 -5.74 1.85 17.93
CA HIS A 106 -6.52 1.96 19.17
C HIS A 106 -7.58 3.05 19.10
N ILE A 107 -7.23 4.24 18.61
CA ILE A 107 -8.19 5.35 18.46
C ILE A 107 -9.33 4.93 17.52
N LYS A 108 -9.02 4.30 16.38
CA LYS A 108 -10.03 3.80 15.45
C LYS A 108 -10.99 2.82 16.15
N ALA A 109 -10.46 1.85 16.90
CA ALA A 109 -11.29 0.90 17.66
C ALA A 109 -12.18 1.60 18.70
N LEU A 110 -11.63 2.53 19.48
CA LEU A 110 -12.39 3.30 20.47
C LEU A 110 -13.51 4.14 19.82
N VAL A 111 -13.21 4.81 18.71
CA VAL A 111 -14.20 5.60 17.96
C VAL A 111 -15.34 4.69 17.50
N PHE A 112 -15.06 3.53 16.90
CA PHE A 112 -16.12 2.61 16.48
C PHE A 112 -16.94 2.05 17.64
N VAL A 113 -16.30 1.71 18.77
CA VAL A 113 -17.03 1.25 19.97
C VAL A 113 -17.94 2.36 20.51
N ALA A 114 -17.44 3.59 20.61
CA ALA A 114 -18.20 4.74 21.09
C ALA A 114 -19.38 5.08 20.18
N THR A 115 -19.16 5.11 18.86
CA THR A 115 -20.22 5.40 17.89
C THR A 115 -21.23 4.26 17.79
N ALA A 116 -20.81 2.99 17.89
CA ALA A 116 -21.72 1.86 17.96
C ALA A 116 -22.63 1.93 19.20
N THR A 117 -22.04 2.25 20.37
CA THR A 117 -22.77 2.43 21.62
C THR A 117 -23.79 3.56 21.51
N ALA A 118 -23.37 4.73 21.02
CA ALA A 118 -24.25 5.87 20.81
C ALA A 118 -25.38 5.54 19.81
N GLY A 119 -25.07 4.83 18.73
CA GLY A 119 -26.04 4.38 17.73
C GLY A 119 -27.11 3.47 18.34
N TRP A 120 -26.71 2.49 19.16
CA TRP A 120 -27.67 1.64 19.88
C TRP A 120 -28.51 2.43 20.88
N THR A 121 -27.92 3.38 21.62
CA THR A 121 -28.67 4.26 22.52
C THR A 121 -29.76 5.05 21.77
N VAL A 122 -29.43 5.61 20.61
CA VAL A 122 -30.41 6.33 19.77
C VAL A 122 -31.48 5.37 19.22
N ALA A 123 -31.09 4.19 18.74
CA ALA A 123 -32.03 3.18 18.26
C ALA A 123 -33.03 2.76 19.35
N PHE A 124 -32.55 2.49 20.56
CA PHE A 124 -33.41 2.16 21.71
C PHE A 124 -34.29 3.32 22.15
N ALA A 125 -33.77 4.55 22.12
CA ALA A 125 -34.56 5.75 22.44
C ALA A 125 -35.68 6.03 21.43
N ALA A 126 -35.56 5.54 20.19
CA ALA A 126 -36.59 5.66 19.16
C ALA A 126 -37.71 4.61 19.29
N LEU A 127 -37.47 3.46 19.96
CA LEU A 127 -38.45 2.39 20.10
C LEU A 127 -39.78 2.80 20.78
N PRO A 128 -39.79 3.63 21.85
CA PRO A 128 -41.04 4.11 22.46
C PRO A 128 -41.98 4.83 21.49
N ALA A 129 -41.45 5.53 20.49
CA ALA A 129 -42.26 6.25 19.49
C ALA A 129 -42.89 5.32 18.43
N GLU A 130 -42.44 4.07 18.38
CA GLU A 130 -42.92 3.05 17.44
C GLU A 130 -43.76 1.96 18.13
N LEU A 131 -43.77 1.93 19.47
CA LEU A 131 -44.65 1.07 20.28
C LEU A 131 -46.12 1.36 19.96
N GLY A 132 -46.84 0.34 19.48
CA GLY A 132 -48.26 0.42 19.11
C GLY A 132 -48.55 0.65 17.62
N ARG A 133 -47.51 0.88 16.80
CA ARG A 133 -47.68 0.94 15.33
C ARG A 133 -47.91 -0.45 14.73
N THR A 134 -48.69 -0.51 13.66
CA THR A 134 -48.91 -1.75 12.92
C THR A 134 -47.68 -2.15 12.10
N TYR A 135 -47.60 -3.41 11.67
CA TYR A 135 -46.47 -3.90 10.86
C TYR A 135 -46.34 -3.14 9.53
N GLU A 136 -47.46 -2.77 8.90
CA GLU A 136 -47.47 -1.96 7.67
C GLU A 136 -46.97 -0.53 7.89
N GLU A 137 -47.32 0.10 9.01
CA GLU A 137 -46.82 1.44 9.38
C GLU A 137 -45.32 1.42 9.65
N MET A 138 -44.82 0.38 10.32
CA MET A 138 -43.39 0.20 10.57
C MET A 138 -42.60 -0.15 9.30
N ALA A 139 -43.22 -0.82 8.32
CA ALA A 139 -42.58 -1.13 7.05
C ALA A 139 -42.37 0.11 6.17
N LYS A 140 -43.21 1.14 6.31
CA LYS A 140 -43.13 2.38 5.52
C LYS A 140 -42.14 3.40 6.11
N GLU A 141 -42.03 3.50 7.44
CA GLU A 141 -41.29 4.60 8.07
C GLU A 141 -40.75 4.25 9.47
N SER A 142 -39.96 3.16 9.59
CA SER A 142 -39.26 2.85 10.85
C SER A 142 -37.88 3.48 10.89
N SER A 143 -37.76 4.56 11.65
CA SER A 143 -36.49 5.22 11.92
C SER A 143 -35.61 4.38 12.87
N SER A 144 -36.22 3.62 13.81
CA SER A 144 -35.45 2.74 14.70
C SER A 144 -34.74 1.63 13.93
N SER A 145 -35.34 1.11 12.86
CA SER A 145 -34.74 0.07 12.00
C SER A 145 -33.52 0.61 11.24
N ALA A 146 -33.60 1.85 10.75
CA ALA A 146 -32.46 2.52 10.12
C ALA A 146 -31.32 2.76 11.13
N PHE A 147 -31.62 3.27 12.31
CA PHE A 147 -30.62 3.47 13.37
C PHE A 147 -30.00 2.15 13.85
N ALA A 148 -30.81 1.09 14.02
CA ALA A 148 -30.33 -0.24 14.39
C ALA A 148 -29.42 -0.84 13.31
N ALA A 149 -29.72 -0.65 12.02
CA ALA A 149 -28.85 -1.10 10.93
C ALA A 149 -27.48 -0.40 10.98
N VAL A 150 -27.46 0.92 11.17
CA VAL A 150 -26.22 1.70 11.31
C VAL A 150 -25.44 1.29 12.56
N ALA A 151 -26.13 1.14 13.71
CA ALA A 151 -25.52 0.71 14.96
C ALA A 151 -24.92 -0.71 14.85
N ALA A 152 -25.60 -1.63 14.16
CA ALA A 152 -25.10 -2.97 13.88
C ALA A 152 -23.86 -2.93 12.98
N ALA A 153 -23.87 -2.14 11.91
CA ALA A 153 -22.69 -1.95 11.04
C ALA A 153 -21.48 -1.44 11.84
N LEU A 154 -21.69 -0.41 12.66
CA LEU A 154 -20.65 0.16 13.53
C LEU A 154 -20.16 -0.86 14.57
N SER A 155 -21.04 -1.69 15.13
CA SER A 155 -20.69 -2.75 16.07
C SER A 155 -19.80 -3.82 15.42
N ILE A 156 -20.12 -4.22 14.19
CA ILE A 156 -19.32 -5.18 13.41
C ILE A 156 -17.94 -4.58 13.10
N MET A 157 -17.88 -3.31 12.71
CA MET A 157 -16.62 -2.59 12.49
C MET A 157 -15.81 -2.42 13.78
N ALA A 158 -16.45 -2.19 14.92
CA ALA A 158 -15.82 -2.15 16.22
C ALA A 158 -15.15 -3.51 16.52
N ILE A 159 -15.87 -4.62 16.35
CA ILE A 159 -15.31 -5.96 16.54
C ILE A 159 -14.13 -6.21 15.59
N ALA A 160 -14.30 -5.93 14.29
CA ALA A 160 -13.24 -6.15 13.29
C ALA A 160 -11.97 -5.33 13.57
N THR A 161 -12.12 -4.09 14.04
CA THR A 161 -10.98 -3.22 14.39
C THR A 161 -10.32 -3.63 15.70
N VAL A 162 -11.10 -4.02 16.72
CA VAL A 162 -10.59 -4.56 17.99
C VAL A 162 -9.82 -5.86 17.76
N VAL A 163 -10.38 -6.81 17.00
CA VAL A 163 -9.72 -8.08 16.67
C VAL A 163 -8.43 -7.83 15.88
N SER A 164 -8.46 -6.94 14.88
CA SER A 164 -7.26 -6.59 14.11
C SER A 164 -6.17 -5.98 14.98
N GLN A 165 -6.54 -5.02 15.85
CA GLN A 165 -5.59 -4.34 16.72
C GLN A 165 -5.04 -5.26 17.82
N GLY A 166 -5.88 -6.08 18.43
CA GLY A 166 -5.47 -7.13 19.38
C GLY A 166 -4.53 -8.13 18.72
N GLY A 167 -4.86 -8.57 17.50
CA GLY A 167 -4.00 -9.42 16.68
C GLY A 167 -2.62 -8.81 16.43
N ARG A 168 -2.55 -7.52 16.09
CA ARG A 168 -1.27 -6.80 15.91
C ARG A 168 -0.42 -6.81 17.17
N LEU A 169 -1.00 -6.41 18.30
CA LEU A 169 -0.28 -6.37 19.58
C LEU A 169 0.22 -7.76 19.97
N PHE A 170 -0.62 -8.77 19.77
CA PHE A 170 -0.28 -10.16 20.03
C PHE A 170 0.86 -10.63 19.12
N ALA A 171 0.75 -10.45 17.80
CA ALA A 171 1.77 -10.86 16.84
C ALA A 171 3.13 -10.20 17.12
N MET A 172 3.14 -8.88 17.34
CA MET A 172 4.35 -8.14 17.70
C MET A 172 4.96 -8.60 19.03
N SER A 173 4.12 -8.97 20.01
CA SER A 173 4.62 -9.51 21.29
C SER A 173 5.25 -10.90 21.13
N ARG A 174 4.81 -11.70 20.16
CA ARG A 174 5.29 -13.06 19.91
C ARG A 174 6.58 -13.09 19.09
N VAL A 175 6.70 -12.23 18.08
CA VAL A 175 7.86 -12.13 17.19
C VAL A 175 8.98 -11.31 17.85
N GLY A 176 8.64 -10.15 18.41
CA GLY A 176 9.60 -9.20 18.98
C GLY A 176 9.37 -7.78 18.44
N LYS A 177 9.31 -6.81 19.35
CA LYS A 177 8.98 -5.40 19.00
C LYS A 177 10.18 -4.59 18.48
N ARG A 178 11.40 -5.12 18.60
CA ARG A 178 12.67 -4.42 18.32
C ARG A 178 13.53 -5.18 17.31
N LEU A 179 12.88 -5.74 16.29
CA LEU A 179 13.56 -6.42 15.19
C LEU A 179 13.47 -5.58 13.93
N VAL A 180 14.57 -5.53 13.20
CA VAL A 180 14.66 -4.97 11.85
C VAL A 180 14.82 -6.14 10.91
N TRP A 181 13.94 -6.23 9.92
CA TRP A 181 13.94 -7.28 8.92
C TRP A 181 14.49 -6.73 7.62
N GLU A 182 15.48 -7.41 7.05
CA GLU A 182 15.89 -7.20 5.67
C GLU A 182 15.04 -8.13 4.78
N VAL A 183 14.14 -7.58 3.99
CA VAL A 183 13.27 -8.36 3.08
C VAL A 183 13.83 -8.26 1.66
N PRO A 184 14.01 -9.39 0.95
CA PRO A 184 14.42 -9.38 -0.46
C PRO A 184 13.47 -8.55 -1.33
N ALA A 185 14.00 -7.95 -2.40
CA ALA A 185 13.18 -7.34 -3.44
C ALA A 185 12.19 -8.37 -4.04
N GLY A 186 11.02 -7.91 -4.48
CA GLY A 186 10.00 -8.77 -5.10
C GLY A 186 9.22 -9.69 -4.14
N ALA A 187 9.44 -9.63 -2.82
CA ALA A 187 8.74 -10.48 -1.83
C ALA A 187 7.25 -10.12 -1.59
N GLY A 188 6.62 -9.36 -2.49
CA GLY A 188 5.22 -8.94 -2.38
C GLY A 188 4.93 -7.89 -1.30
N LEU A 189 5.96 -7.19 -0.82
CA LEU A 189 5.84 -6.06 0.11
C LEU A 189 6.42 -4.81 -0.54
N ALA A 190 5.69 -3.71 -0.45
CA ALA A 190 6.07 -2.40 -0.97
C ALA A 190 6.08 -1.35 0.17
N PRO A 191 6.90 -0.31 0.08
CA PRO A 191 6.87 0.78 1.05
C PRO A 191 5.48 1.45 1.12
N SER A 192 5.13 1.97 2.30
CA SER A 192 3.78 2.49 2.59
C SER A 192 3.42 3.78 1.87
N TRP A 193 4.47 4.46 1.42
CA TRP A 193 4.52 5.70 0.70
C TRP A 193 5.50 5.43 -0.44
N PRO A 194 5.22 5.83 -1.69
CA PRO A 194 6.23 5.77 -2.74
C PRO A 194 7.35 6.71 -2.29
N PHE A 195 8.44 6.19 -1.74
CA PHE A 195 9.59 7.04 -1.52
C PHE A 195 10.14 7.38 -2.87
N VAL A 196 10.21 8.69 -3.12
CA VAL A 196 10.85 9.37 -4.25
C VAL A 196 10.49 8.65 -5.54
N ASP A 197 9.50 9.19 -6.28
CA ASP A 197 9.64 9.08 -7.73
C ASP A 197 11.03 9.65 -8.01
N ASP A 198 12.03 8.79 -8.12
CA ASP A 198 13.16 9.04 -8.98
C ASP A 198 12.54 8.98 -10.38
N ALA A 199 11.71 9.99 -10.66
CA ALA A 199 11.07 10.15 -11.94
C ALA A 199 12.22 10.44 -12.88
N SER A 200 12.29 9.64 -13.92
CA SER A 200 13.20 9.88 -15.02
C SER A 200 13.05 11.31 -15.53
N GLY A 201 14.15 11.89 -15.97
CA GLY A 201 14.19 13.26 -16.46
C GLY A 201 14.23 14.33 -15.38
N LEU A 202 14.36 13.99 -14.09
CA LEU A 202 14.50 14.99 -13.01
C LEU A 202 15.96 15.31 -12.68
N VAL A 203 16.25 16.59 -12.41
CA VAL A 203 17.50 17.08 -11.85
C VAL A 203 17.28 17.39 -10.37
N PRO A 204 18.10 16.85 -9.45
CA PRO A 204 18.03 17.22 -8.04
C PRO A 204 18.17 18.73 -7.86
N LEU A 205 17.38 19.33 -6.96
CA LEU A 205 17.35 20.79 -6.82
C LEU A 205 18.74 21.38 -6.48
N LYS A 206 19.55 20.66 -5.70
CA LYS A 206 20.95 21.02 -5.41
C LYS A 206 21.78 21.23 -6.68
N ASP A 207 21.60 20.38 -7.69
CA ASP A 207 22.36 20.40 -8.94
C ASP A 207 21.75 21.40 -9.92
N ALA A 208 20.43 21.59 -9.85
CA ALA A 208 19.71 22.60 -10.61
C ALA A 208 20.10 24.05 -10.22
N THR A 209 20.57 24.27 -8.99
CA THR A 209 21.09 25.56 -8.50
C THR A 209 22.57 25.80 -8.79
N SER A 210 23.27 24.82 -9.38
CA SER A 210 24.69 24.96 -9.72
C SER A 210 24.92 26.00 -10.82
N GLY A 211 26.09 26.66 -10.78
CA GLY A 211 26.46 27.64 -11.79
C GLY A 211 26.54 27.02 -13.19
N GLY A 212 25.82 27.60 -14.16
CA GLY A 212 25.75 27.12 -15.53
C GLY A 212 24.59 26.16 -15.83
N CYS A 213 23.85 25.72 -14.82
CA CYS A 213 22.60 25.00 -15.01
C CYS A 213 21.47 25.98 -15.34
N ILE A 214 20.64 25.65 -16.34
CA ILE A 214 19.44 26.45 -16.70
C ILE A 214 18.12 25.73 -16.38
N CYS A 215 18.14 24.50 -15.88
CA CYS A 215 16.93 23.70 -15.67
C CYS A 215 15.93 24.39 -14.72
N LEU A 216 16.42 24.95 -13.60
CA LEU A 216 15.56 25.67 -12.66
C LEU A 216 14.98 26.95 -13.26
N LEU A 217 15.76 27.65 -14.09
CA LEU A 217 15.30 28.87 -14.76
C LEU A 217 14.20 28.57 -15.79
N GLU A 218 14.37 27.52 -16.60
CA GLU A 218 13.35 27.09 -17.56
C GLU A 218 12.10 26.54 -16.88
N PHE A 219 12.27 25.81 -15.78
CA PHE A 219 11.15 25.35 -14.96
C PHE A 219 10.32 26.54 -14.47
N ARG A 220 10.96 27.54 -13.87
CA ARG A 220 10.26 28.76 -13.39
C ARG A 220 9.59 29.55 -14.51
N ARG A 221 10.19 29.58 -15.70
CA ARG A 221 9.58 30.22 -16.87
C ARG A 221 8.31 29.49 -17.31
N SER A 222 8.31 28.17 -17.23
CA SER A 222 7.19 27.31 -17.61
C SER A 222 6.10 27.27 -16.54
N PHE A 223 6.49 27.45 -15.26
CA PHE A 223 5.62 27.38 -14.09
C PHE A 223 5.88 28.56 -13.13
N PRO A 224 5.48 29.78 -13.48
CA PRO A 224 5.78 30.99 -12.69
C PRO A 224 5.18 30.97 -11.27
N ASP A 225 4.11 30.20 -11.04
CA ASP A 225 3.41 30.11 -9.74
C ASP A 225 3.89 28.93 -8.85
N ALA A 226 4.91 28.18 -9.27
CA ALA A 226 5.32 26.94 -8.58
C ALA A 226 6.41 27.13 -7.50
N ASP A 227 6.98 28.34 -7.37
CA ASP A 227 8.16 28.59 -6.52
C ASP A 227 7.90 28.34 -5.01
N ASP A 228 6.68 28.55 -4.54
CA ASP A 228 6.30 28.34 -3.12
C ASP A 228 6.10 26.85 -2.74
N ARG A 229 6.20 25.93 -3.71
CA ARG A 229 5.86 24.50 -3.51
C ARG A 229 7.01 23.53 -3.76
N LEU A 230 8.16 23.98 -4.25
CA LEU A 230 9.29 23.10 -4.52
C LEU A 230 9.90 22.61 -3.20
N MET A 231 9.64 21.35 -2.87
CA MET A 231 10.33 20.70 -1.75
C MET A 231 11.79 20.41 -2.17
N PRO A 232 12.79 20.50 -1.28
CA PRO A 232 14.19 20.18 -1.62
C PRO A 232 14.41 18.76 -2.16
N GLU A 233 13.45 17.88 -1.89
CA GLU A 233 13.42 16.46 -2.31
C GLU A 233 12.74 16.27 -3.68
N GLU A 234 12.03 17.29 -4.19
CA GLU A 234 11.39 17.29 -5.51
C GLU A 234 12.38 17.90 -6.52
N GLY A 235 12.90 17.07 -7.43
CA GLY A 235 13.74 17.54 -8.53
C GLY A 235 12.96 18.41 -9.52
N VAL A 236 13.67 19.09 -10.42
CA VAL A 236 13.07 19.83 -11.54
C VAL A 236 13.34 19.09 -12.84
N HIS A 237 12.41 19.12 -13.80
CA HIS A 237 12.66 18.50 -15.10
C HIS A 237 13.90 19.09 -15.77
N ALA A 238 14.74 18.20 -16.27
CA ALA A 238 15.94 18.55 -16.99
C ALA A 238 15.56 19.22 -18.31
N SER A 239 16.06 20.44 -18.52
CA SER A 239 15.92 21.13 -19.80
C SER A 239 16.72 20.40 -20.88
N ASP A 240 16.13 20.24 -22.06
CA ASP A 240 16.78 19.61 -23.23
C ASP A 240 18.00 20.39 -23.71
N TYR A 241 18.03 21.71 -23.48
CA TYR A 241 19.08 22.63 -23.91
C TYR A 241 20.07 22.97 -22.79
N CYS A 242 19.95 22.32 -21.63
CA CYS A 242 20.84 22.61 -20.51
C CYS A 242 22.28 22.17 -20.83
N PRO A 243 23.29 23.04 -20.67
CA PRO A 243 24.70 22.64 -20.89
C PRO A 243 25.17 21.49 -19.97
N LEU A 244 24.51 21.31 -18.82
CA LEU A 244 24.88 20.30 -17.82
C LEU A 244 23.99 19.06 -17.84
N HIS A 245 22.72 19.19 -18.20
CA HIS A 245 21.71 18.12 -18.10
C HIS A 245 20.89 17.92 -19.38
N GLY A 246 21.25 18.59 -20.48
CA GLY A 246 20.55 18.54 -21.76
C GLY A 246 20.92 17.36 -22.64
N ILE A 247 20.21 17.21 -23.75
CA ILE A 247 20.35 16.10 -24.69
C ILE A 247 21.74 16.09 -25.33
N ASP A 248 22.26 17.26 -25.70
CA ASP A 248 23.61 17.39 -26.26
C ASP A 248 24.66 16.86 -25.28
N ARG A 249 24.52 17.19 -23.99
CA ARG A 249 25.41 16.69 -22.95
C ARG A 249 25.34 15.16 -22.81
N ILE A 250 24.15 14.56 -22.89
CA ILE A 250 23.97 13.11 -22.86
C ILE A 250 24.68 12.43 -24.06
N ASN A 251 24.55 13.04 -25.23
CA ASN A 251 25.12 12.52 -26.47
C ASN A 251 26.64 12.67 -26.56
N ASP A 252 27.21 13.67 -25.87
CA ASP A 252 28.65 13.87 -25.76
C ASP A 252 29.35 12.88 -24.81
N LEU A 253 28.59 12.16 -23.96
CA LEU A 253 29.18 11.14 -23.08
C LEU A 253 29.65 9.93 -23.90
N SER A 254 30.81 9.38 -23.54
CA SER A 254 31.17 8.03 -23.98
C SER A 254 30.25 6.99 -23.32
N ALA A 255 30.15 5.80 -23.92
CA ALA A 255 29.36 4.71 -23.36
C ALA A 255 29.77 4.35 -21.91
N ALA A 256 31.08 4.44 -21.59
CA ALA A 256 31.59 4.18 -20.25
C ALA A 256 31.21 5.28 -19.25
N GLU A 257 31.29 6.55 -19.65
CA GLU A 257 30.85 7.68 -18.81
C GLU A 257 29.34 7.64 -18.58
N PHE A 258 28.56 7.36 -19.63
CA PHE A 258 27.12 7.19 -19.52
C PHE A 258 26.77 6.07 -18.53
N ALA A 259 27.37 4.89 -18.68
CA ALA A 259 27.13 3.75 -17.79
C ALA A 259 27.53 4.06 -16.33
N ALA A 260 28.61 4.81 -16.11
CA ALA A 260 29.03 5.25 -14.78
C ALA A 260 28.02 6.22 -14.13
N MET A 261 27.28 6.97 -14.95
CA MET A 261 26.27 7.94 -14.51
C MET A 261 24.84 7.38 -14.53
N ALA A 262 24.63 6.09 -14.83
CA ALA A 262 23.30 5.54 -15.09
C ALA A 262 22.28 5.70 -13.94
N ALA A 263 22.71 5.90 -12.69
CA ALA A 263 21.83 6.22 -11.56
C ALA A 263 21.23 7.64 -11.59
N GLU A 264 21.77 8.54 -12.43
CA GLU A 264 21.33 9.92 -12.51
C GLU A 264 19.99 9.99 -13.28
N SER A 265 18.91 10.37 -12.58
CA SER A 265 17.55 10.35 -13.14
C SER A 265 17.39 11.25 -14.38
N TRP A 266 18.10 12.37 -14.45
CA TRP A 266 18.05 13.29 -15.58
C TRP A 266 18.54 12.69 -16.91
N LEU A 267 19.31 11.60 -16.93
CA LEU A 267 19.74 10.96 -18.17
C LEU A 267 18.58 10.35 -18.96
N TRP A 268 17.50 10.01 -18.26
CA TRP A 268 16.43 9.17 -18.74
C TRP A 268 15.24 10.01 -19.21
N ASP A 269 14.53 9.50 -20.21
CA ASP A 269 13.27 10.08 -20.67
C ASP A 269 12.21 10.01 -19.57
N GLU A 270 11.37 11.03 -19.43
CA GLU A 270 10.34 11.10 -18.36
C GLU A 270 9.40 9.89 -18.33
N ARG A 271 9.25 9.18 -19.46
CA ARG A 271 8.40 8.00 -19.59
C ARG A 271 9.19 6.69 -19.52
N SER A 272 10.51 6.76 -19.49
CA SER A 272 11.39 5.62 -19.28
C SER A 272 11.38 5.22 -17.81
N GLU A 273 11.51 3.93 -17.54
CA GLU A 273 11.91 3.45 -16.21
C GLU A 273 13.37 3.83 -15.93
N LEU A 274 13.79 3.80 -14.66
CA LEU A 274 15.19 3.94 -14.28
C LEU A 274 15.88 2.58 -14.22
N PRO A 275 17.17 2.50 -14.57
CA PRO A 275 17.91 1.26 -14.46
C PRO A 275 18.02 0.84 -12.98
N GLU A 276 17.55 -0.36 -12.67
CA GLU A 276 17.76 -0.93 -11.35
C GLU A 276 19.22 -1.39 -11.20
N GLN A 277 19.87 -1.07 -10.09
CA GLN A 277 21.17 -1.66 -9.78
C GLN A 277 21.01 -3.16 -9.59
N SER A 278 21.85 -3.94 -10.26
CA SER A 278 21.97 -5.39 -10.14
C SER A 278 22.64 -5.82 -8.83
N ARG A 279 22.38 -5.08 -7.73
CA ARG A 279 22.88 -5.37 -6.38
C ARG A 279 21.75 -5.99 -5.56
N PRO A 280 21.73 -7.33 -5.38
CA PRO A 280 20.69 -8.01 -4.60
C PRO A 280 20.66 -7.62 -3.10
N ASN A 281 21.61 -6.80 -2.64
CA ASN A 281 21.68 -6.31 -1.28
C ASN A 281 21.17 -4.87 -1.10
N GLU A 282 21.05 -4.07 -2.17
CA GLU A 282 20.68 -2.64 -2.06
C GLU A 282 19.18 -2.40 -2.20
N ASN A 283 18.45 -3.24 -2.96
CA ASN A 283 16.98 -3.17 -3.07
C ASN A 283 16.25 -3.91 -1.94
N ARG A 284 16.90 -4.12 -0.79
CA ARG A 284 16.29 -4.81 0.35
C ARG A 284 15.39 -3.86 1.12
N LEU A 285 14.11 -4.19 1.22
CA LEU A 285 13.17 -3.44 2.04
C LEU A 285 13.47 -3.72 3.51
N LEU A 286 13.84 -2.68 4.26
CA LEU A 286 14.04 -2.78 5.70
C LEU A 286 12.71 -2.54 6.43
N LEU A 287 12.31 -3.44 7.31
CA LEU A 287 11.05 -3.34 8.05
C LEU A 287 11.27 -3.40 9.57
N TYR A 288 10.79 -2.38 10.27
CA TYR A 288 10.76 -2.37 11.73
C TYR A 288 9.51 -3.05 12.28
N GLY A 289 9.72 -4.08 13.10
CA GLY A 289 8.66 -4.76 13.86
C GLY A 289 7.76 -5.69 13.05
N PHE A 290 8.15 -6.09 11.83
CA PHE A 290 7.39 -6.99 10.97
C PHE A 290 6.97 -8.28 11.68
N ALA A 291 5.70 -8.65 11.52
CA ALA A 291 5.09 -9.85 12.09
C ALA A 291 4.05 -10.46 11.11
N GLY A 292 4.44 -10.61 9.84
CA GLY A 292 3.60 -11.19 8.79
C GLY A 292 2.47 -10.26 8.33
N CYS A 293 1.40 -10.83 7.75
CA CYS A 293 0.28 -10.04 7.25
C CYS A 293 -0.47 -9.26 8.35
N ILE A 294 -0.39 -9.69 9.62
CA ILE A 294 -1.06 -9.03 10.73
C ILE A 294 -0.43 -7.66 11.01
N TYR A 295 0.89 -7.55 10.89
CA TYR A 295 1.64 -6.30 11.03
C TYR A 295 2.81 -6.28 10.05
N THR A 296 2.65 -5.56 8.95
CA THR A 296 3.61 -5.49 7.83
C THR A 296 4.86 -4.68 8.14
N GLY A 297 4.99 -4.09 9.33
CA GLY A 297 6.18 -3.34 9.73
C GLY A 297 6.22 -1.91 9.18
N VAL A 298 7.08 -1.09 9.78
CA VAL A 298 7.37 0.27 9.30
C VAL A 298 8.56 0.21 8.35
N PRO A 299 8.46 0.71 7.11
CA PRO A 299 9.60 0.74 6.19
C PRO A 299 10.69 1.68 6.71
N LEU A 300 11.95 1.25 6.57
CA LEU A 300 13.14 1.96 7.00
C LEU A 300 14.10 2.20 5.84
N THR A 301 14.98 3.16 6.03
CA THR A 301 16.12 3.45 5.17
C THR A 301 17.40 3.23 5.95
N ALA A 302 18.39 2.60 5.32
CA ALA A 302 19.72 2.50 5.88
C ALA A 302 20.42 3.86 5.82
N ARG A 303 21.04 4.26 6.93
CA ARG A 303 21.88 5.46 7.02
C ARG A 303 23.22 5.06 7.66
N ALA A 304 24.23 5.94 7.58
CA ALA A 304 25.55 5.67 8.14
C ALA A 304 25.47 5.33 9.64
N GLY A 305 25.56 4.03 9.98
CA GLY A 305 25.56 3.50 11.35
C GLY A 305 24.19 3.30 12.01
N TYR A 306 23.07 3.61 11.35
CA TYR A 306 21.73 3.42 11.91
C TYR A 306 20.67 3.19 10.82
N VAL A 307 19.49 2.70 11.21
CA VAL A 307 18.32 2.59 10.33
C VAL A 307 17.20 3.45 10.88
N ASP A 308 16.49 4.18 10.03
CA ASP A 308 15.36 5.00 10.47
C ASP A 308 14.27 5.08 9.40
N ALA A 309 13.07 5.47 9.81
CA ALA A 309 12.05 5.90 8.87
C ALA A 309 12.41 7.31 8.37
N SER A 310 12.18 7.59 7.09
CA SER A 310 12.54 8.91 6.53
C SER A 310 11.75 10.04 7.20
N PHE A 311 10.51 9.77 7.63
CA PHE A 311 9.70 10.71 8.41
C PHE A 311 8.83 9.99 9.44
N PRO A 312 8.44 10.64 10.54
CA PRO A 312 7.71 10.00 11.64
C PRO A 312 6.27 9.61 11.28
N ASP A 313 5.69 10.20 10.23
CA ASP A 313 4.31 10.00 9.78
C ASP A 313 4.11 8.83 8.82
N ILE A 314 5.19 8.12 8.49
CA ILE A 314 5.14 6.98 7.60
C ILE A 314 4.20 5.88 8.11
N GLY A 315 3.48 5.25 7.17
CA GLY A 315 2.57 4.16 7.45
C GLY A 315 3.28 2.81 7.64
N LEU A 316 2.46 1.75 7.71
CA LEU A 316 2.96 0.37 7.63
C LEU A 316 3.15 0.00 6.17
N ALA A 317 4.16 -0.83 5.86
CA ALA A 317 4.39 -1.33 4.50
C ALA A 317 3.11 -1.93 3.90
N ARG A 318 2.90 -1.73 2.60
CA ARG A 318 1.76 -2.27 1.88
C ARG A 318 2.10 -3.68 1.40
N VAL A 319 1.09 -4.54 1.35
CA VAL A 319 1.21 -5.78 0.58
C VAL A 319 1.00 -5.40 -0.86
N ALA A 320 1.99 -5.67 -1.72
CA ALA A 320 1.82 -5.52 -3.15
C ALA A 320 0.71 -6.48 -3.58
N GLU A 321 -0.29 -5.97 -4.31
CA GLU A 321 -1.32 -6.83 -4.87
C GLU A 321 -0.66 -7.75 -5.89
N PRO A 322 -0.68 -9.09 -5.70
CA PRO A 322 -0.11 -10.01 -6.67
C PRO A 322 -0.87 -9.83 -7.98
N GLY A 323 -0.19 -9.36 -9.03
CA GLY A 323 -0.83 -9.14 -10.32
C GLY A 323 -1.63 -7.84 -10.42
N ALA A 324 -1.32 -6.80 -9.63
CA ALA A 324 -1.46 -5.44 -10.15
C ALA A 324 -0.45 -5.25 -11.30
N VAL A 325 -0.64 -6.02 -12.37
CA VAL A 325 -0.41 -5.55 -13.72
C VAL A 325 -1.30 -4.31 -13.77
N VAL A 326 -0.72 -3.14 -13.46
CA VAL A 326 -1.19 -1.92 -14.10
C VAL A 326 -1.32 -2.36 -15.55
N PRO A 327 -2.52 -2.38 -16.14
CA PRO A 327 -2.65 -2.76 -17.53
C PRO A 327 -1.57 -1.96 -18.26
N CYS A 328 -0.60 -2.63 -18.89
CA CYS A 328 0.58 -2.02 -19.51
C CYS A 328 0.22 -1.09 -20.69
N TRP A 329 -1.05 -0.70 -20.79
CA TRP A 329 -1.64 0.23 -21.73
C TRP A 329 -0.99 1.62 -21.58
N ASP A 330 -0.42 1.92 -20.40
CA ASP A 330 0.29 3.17 -20.11
C ASP A 330 1.84 3.03 -20.06
N GLN A 331 2.41 1.83 -20.25
CA GLN A 331 3.88 1.74 -20.41
C GLN A 331 4.21 2.29 -21.80
N ALA A 332 4.70 3.53 -21.83
CA ALA A 332 5.12 4.15 -23.07
C ALA A 332 6.17 3.27 -23.74
N GLU A 333 5.94 2.92 -25.01
CA GLU A 333 6.93 2.19 -25.78
C GLU A 333 8.10 3.10 -26.10
N ARG A 334 9.29 2.51 -26.09
CA ARG A 334 10.51 3.16 -26.55
C ARG A 334 10.34 3.68 -27.99
N PRO A 335 10.79 4.91 -28.31
CA PRO A 335 10.78 5.40 -29.68
C PRO A 335 11.52 4.47 -30.66
N ALA A 336 10.87 4.08 -31.76
CA ALA A 336 11.44 3.13 -32.72
C ALA A 336 12.59 3.71 -33.57
N ALA A 337 12.69 5.04 -33.69
CA ALA A 337 13.63 5.73 -34.56
C ALA A 337 14.51 6.73 -33.79
N GLY A 338 15.63 7.11 -34.38
CA GLY A 338 16.52 8.15 -33.83
C GLY A 338 17.53 7.66 -32.80
N VAL A 339 17.65 6.34 -32.60
CA VAL A 339 18.67 5.74 -31.72
C VAL A 339 20.06 6.12 -32.21
N LEU A 340 20.85 6.70 -31.31
CA LEU A 340 22.25 7.02 -31.50
C LEU A 340 23.10 5.76 -31.30
N ASP A 341 22.95 5.11 -30.14
CA ASP A 341 23.61 3.86 -29.79
C ASP A 341 22.87 3.13 -28.65
N THR A 342 23.36 1.92 -28.36
CA THR A 342 22.89 1.07 -27.26
C THR A 342 24.05 0.81 -26.31
N VAL A 343 23.85 1.10 -25.03
CA VAL A 343 24.86 0.94 -23.97
C VAL A 343 24.44 -0.20 -23.05
N ASP A 344 25.30 -1.20 -22.91
CA ASP A 344 25.12 -2.27 -21.92
C ASP A 344 25.48 -1.73 -20.52
N LEU A 345 24.51 -1.74 -19.60
CA LEU A 345 24.70 -1.21 -18.25
C LEU A 345 25.17 -2.27 -17.25
N ARG A 346 25.17 -3.55 -17.63
CA ARG A 346 25.58 -4.66 -16.76
C ARG A 346 27.02 -4.55 -16.25
N PRO A 347 28.01 -4.10 -17.04
CA PRO A 347 29.36 -3.86 -16.54
C PRO A 347 29.43 -2.81 -15.43
N ALA A 348 28.49 -1.85 -15.42
CA ALA A 348 28.37 -0.82 -14.38
C ALA A 348 27.52 -1.28 -13.17
N GLY A 349 27.00 -2.52 -13.19
CA GLY A 349 26.22 -3.10 -12.11
C GLY A 349 24.75 -2.70 -12.13
N TYR A 350 24.18 -2.44 -13.31
CA TYR A 350 22.73 -2.28 -13.51
C TYR A 350 22.16 -3.42 -14.35
N THR A 351 20.88 -3.69 -14.22
CA THR A 351 20.18 -4.62 -15.11
C THR A 351 19.87 -3.92 -16.43
N GLY A 352 20.02 -4.58 -17.59
CA GLY A 352 19.47 -4.11 -18.87
C GLY A 352 20.37 -3.21 -19.71
N PHE A 353 19.74 -2.51 -20.66
CA PHE A 353 20.38 -1.68 -21.67
C PHE A 353 19.83 -0.25 -21.66
N ALA A 354 20.67 0.71 -22.05
CA ALA A 354 20.23 2.06 -22.36
C ALA A 354 20.25 2.29 -23.87
N PHE A 355 19.21 2.93 -24.40
CA PHE A 355 19.13 3.39 -25.78
C PHE A 355 19.21 4.92 -25.78
N ARG A 356 20.29 5.49 -26.33
CA ARG A 356 20.42 6.94 -26.43
C ARG A 356 19.85 7.43 -27.75
N TYR A 357 19.33 8.66 -27.78
CA TYR A 357 18.71 9.24 -28.98
C TYR A 357 19.38 10.53 -29.40
N ARG A 358 19.44 10.77 -30.70
CA ARG A 358 20.02 12.02 -31.25
C ARG A 358 19.28 13.27 -30.80
N HIS A 359 17.97 13.17 -30.58
CA HIS A 359 17.09 14.28 -30.26
C HIS A 359 16.18 13.96 -29.06
N GLY A 360 16.64 13.06 -28.18
CA GLY A 360 15.86 12.64 -27.01
C GLY A 360 16.77 12.17 -25.88
N ARG A 361 16.21 12.06 -24.68
CA ARG A 361 16.88 11.46 -23.52
C ARG A 361 16.98 9.95 -23.69
N ALA A 362 17.80 9.31 -22.86
CA ALA A 362 17.99 7.87 -22.94
C ALA A 362 16.74 7.11 -22.51
N TRP A 363 16.55 5.93 -23.09
CA TRP A 363 15.49 5.00 -22.71
C TRP A 363 16.10 3.75 -22.10
N PHE A 364 15.60 3.33 -20.95
CA PHE A 364 16.00 2.11 -20.28
C PHE A 364 15.12 0.93 -20.72
N GLU A 365 15.75 -0.21 -20.99
CA GLU A 365 15.05 -1.46 -21.26
C GLU A 365 15.63 -2.55 -20.35
N ALA A 366 14.79 -3.02 -19.42
CA ALA A 366 15.10 -4.20 -18.62
C ALA A 366 15.28 -5.42 -19.54
N PRO A 367 16.13 -6.39 -19.19
CA PRO A 367 16.21 -7.63 -19.96
C PRO A 367 14.81 -8.26 -19.99
N GLU A 368 14.33 -8.66 -21.17
CA GLU A 368 13.12 -9.47 -21.27
C GLU A 368 13.32 -10.71 -20.38
N ASP A 369 12.51 -10.83 -19.33
CA ASP A 369 12.40 -12.07 -18.57
C ASP A 369 11.81 -13.11 -19.55
N ASP A 370 12.68 -13.91 -20.18
CA ASP A 370 12.33 -15.10 -20.96
C ASP A 370 11.45 -16.12 -20.17
N ALA A 371 11.18 -15.85 -18.89
CA ALA A 371 10.44 -16.71 -17.97
C ALA A 371 8.92 -16.45 -17.90
N VAL A 372 8.37 -15.40 -18.52
CA VAL A 372 6.92 -15.08 -18.42
C VAL A 372 6.25 -14.84 -19.77
N ARG A 373 6.57 -15.65 -20.79
CA ARG A 373 5.55 -15.97 -21.81
C ARG A 373 4.80 -17.22 -21.34
N PRO A 374 3.54 -17.13 -20.89
CA PRO A 374 2.71 -18.33 -20.84
C PRO A 374 2.73 -18.93 -22.25
N PRO A 375 2.93 -20.26 -22.40
CA PRO A 375 2.96 -20.89 -23.71
C PRO A 375 1.68 -20.47 -24.43
N ALA A 376 1.86 -19.92 -25.64
CA ALA A 376 0.75 -19.58 -26.51
C ALA A 376 -0.17 -20.79 -26.57
N LEU A 377 -1.40 -20.61 -26.08
CA LEU A 377 -2.48 -21.55 -26.32
C LEU A 377 -2.66 -21.58 -27.84
N LEU A 378 -2.04 -22.57 -28.47
CA LEU A 378 -2.40 -22.98 -29.82
C LEU A 378 -3.85 -23.45 -29.76
N LEU A 379 -4.67 -22.75 -30.54
CA LEU A 379 -6.09 -23.02 -30.79
C LEU A 379 -6.36 -24.49 -31.13
#